data_AF-A0A6G3RU40-F1
#
_entry.id   AF-A0A6G3RU40-F1
#
_cell.length_a   1.000
_cell.length_b   1.000
_cell.length_c   1.000
_cell.angle_alpha   90.00
_cell.angle_beta   90.00
_cell.angle_gamma   90.00
#
_symmetry.space_group_name_H-M   'P 1'
#
loop_
_entity.id
_entity.type
_entity.pdbx_description
1 polymer ?
#
loop_
_entity_poly.entity_id
_entity_poly.type
_entity_poly.pdbx_seq_one_letter_code
_entity_poly.pdbx_strand_id
1 'polypeptide(L)'
;MTRDVRPLAVFDLDGTLADTAHRQRFLEDAPRDWDAFFAAAPHDPPLAEGVALARVSAEECEVVYLTGRPERCRADTEAWLMAQGLPDGHLHMRRNDDRRPARRTKVDTLRRLARGRTVRMLVDDDELVCDEAERAGFTVVRARWAHASTALKDAQEREGRT
;
A
#
# COMPACT_ATOMS: atom_id res chain seq x y z
N MET A 1 11.49 -32.25 5.07
CA MET A 1 11.05 -31.52 3.87
C MET A 1 10.39 -30.23 4.34
N THR A 2 11.16 -29.17 4.50
CA THR A 2 10.58 -27.83 4.70
C THR A 2 9.81 -27.52 3.42
N ARG A 3 8.50 -27.30 3.51
CA ARG A 3 7.75 -26.68 2.42
C ARG A 3 8.58 -25.45 2.01
N ASP A 4 8.96 -25.40 0.75
CA ASP A 4 9.68 -24.27 0.18
C ASP A 4 8.69 -23.11 0.15
N VAL A 5 8.65 -22.33 1.24
CA VAL A 5 7.65 -21.28 1.40
C VAL A 5 8.13 -20.10 0.59
N ARG A 6 7.49 -19.85 -0.56
CA ARG A 6 7.80 -18.72 -1.44
C ARG A 6 7.89 -17.42 -0.64
N PRO A 7 8.91 -16.58 -0.88
CA PRO A 7 9.06 -15.31 -0.17
C PRO A 7 7.88 -14.37 -0.46
N LEU A 8 7.75 -13.33 0.35
CA LEU A 8 6.70 -12.32 0.21
C LEU A 8 7.17 -11.16 -0.68
N ALA A 9 6.34 -10.75 -1.64
CA ALA A 9 6.45 -9.46 -2.30
C ALA A 9 5.33 -8.57 -1.79
N VAL A 10 5.68 -7.51 -1.06
CA VAL A 10 4.72 -6.63 -0.40
C VAL A 10 4.50 -5.39 -1.24
N PHE A 11 3.25 -5.09 -1.57
CA PHE A 11 2.86 -3.94 -2.38
C PHE A 11 1.94 -3.01 -1.60
N ASP A 12 2.28 -1.73 -1.59
CA ASP A 12 1.31 -0.68 -1.31
C ASP A 12 0.27 -0.57 -2.43
N LEU A 13 -0.84 0.15 -2.16
CA LEU A 13 -1.89 0.41 -3.13
C LEU A 13 -1.86 1.85 -3.66
N ASP A 14 -2.03 2.84 -2.80
CA ASP A 14 -2.35 4.22 -3.19
C ASP A 14 -1.09 4.93 -3.71
N GLY A 15 -1.00 5.19 -5.01
CA GLY A 15 0.23 5.71 -5.65
C GLY A 15 1.19 4.61 -6.14
N THR A 16 0.94 3.36 -5.76
CA THR A 16 1.75 2.19 -6.15
C THR A 16 1.04 1.31 -7.18
N LEU A 17 -0.15 0.79 -6.86
CA LEU A 17 -0.98 0.00 -7.76
C LEU A 17 -2.16 0.79 -8.32
N ALA A 18 -2.65 1.76 -7.55
CA ALA A 18 -3.85 2.53 -7.81
C ALA A 18 -3.51 4.02 -7.93
N ASP A 19 -3.90 4.65 -9.03
CA ASP A 19 -3.78 6.10 -9.19
C ASP A 19 -4.87 6.79 -8.37
N THR A 20 -4.46 7.69 -7.49
CA THR A 20 -5.34 8.41 -6.57
C THR A 20 -5.62 9.84 -7.01
N ALA A 21 -5.10 10.28 -8.17
CA ALA A 21 -5.12 11.67 -8.61
C ALA A 21 -6.52 12.30 -8.60
N HIS A 22 -7.56 11.59 -9.06
CA HIS A 22 -8.92 12.14 -9.17
C HIS A 22 -9.58 12.46 -7.82
N ARG A 23 -9.11 11.82 -6.74
CA ARG A 23 -9.64 12.00 -5.38
C ARG A 23 -8.76 12.89 -4.51
N GLN A 24 -7.58 13.31 -4.98
CA GLN A 24 -6.70 14.23 -4.23
C GLN A 24 -7.38 15.55 -3.85
N ARG A 25 -8.29 16.04 -4.70
CA ARG A 25 -9.11 17.24 -4.43
C ARG A 25 -9.82 17.24 -3.08
N PHE A 26 -10.17 16.07 -2.53
CA PHE A 26 -10.83 15.98 -1.21
C PHE A 26 -9.88 16.30 -0.04
N LEU A 27 -8.58 16.39 -0.29
CA LEU A 27 -7.54 16.64 0.71
C LEU A 27 -6.87 18.02 0.57
N GLU A 28 -7.26 18.80 -0.43
CA GLU A 28 -6.69 20.12 -0.73
C GLU A 28 -7.16 21.18 0.29
N ASP A 29 -8.43 21.12 0.70
CA ASP A 29 -9.04 22.08 1.62
C ASP A 29 -9.05 21.58 3.08
N ALA A 30 -9.11 22.53 4.01
CA ALA A 30 -9.28 22.26 5.44
C ALA A 30 -10.74 22.56 5.88
N PRO A 31 -11.42 21.63 6.58
CA PRO A 31 -10.95 20.28 6.93
C PRO A 31 -10.96 19.33 5.73
N ARG A 32 -9.96 18.43 5.69
CA ARG A 32 -9.87 17.38 4.66
C ARG A 32 -11.04 16.41 4.74
N ASP A 33 -11.64 16.08 3.61
CA ASP A 33 -12.75 15.15 3.49
C ASP A 33 -12.25 13.73 3.22
N TRP A 34 -11.82 13.06 4.30
CA TRP A 34 -11.34 11.68 4.25
C TRP A 34 -12.42 10.69 3.82
N ASP A 35 -13.67 10.94 4.18
CA ASP A 35 -14.76 10.01 3.85
C ASP A 35 -15.03 10.03 2.34
N ALA A 36 -15.09 11.22 1.72
CA ALA A 36 -15.18 11.33 0.27
C ALA A 36 -13.92 10.79 -0.45
N PHE A 37 -12.73 11.03 0.11
CA PHE A 37 -11.49 10.48 -0.43
C PHE A 37 -11.52 8.95 -0.52
N PHE A 38 -11.94 8.26 0.53
CA PHE A 38 -12.00 6.80 0.52
C PHE A 38 -13.20 6.24 -0.24
N ALA A 39 -14.35 6.93 -0.22
CA ALA A 39 -15.51 6.53 -1.01
C ALA A 39 -15.23 6.56 -2.52
N ALA A 40 -14.26 7.36 -2.97
CA ALA A 40 -13.85 7.44 -4.37
C ALA A 40 -12.79 6.39 -4.78
N ALA A 41 -12.24 5.61 -3.84
CA ALA A 41 -11.21 4.59 -4.09
C ALA A 41 -11.61 3.47 -5.09
N PRO A 42 -12.87 3.00 -5.15
CA PRO A 42 -13.28 2.01 -6.15
C PRO A 42 -13.08 2.46 -7.60
N HIS A 43 -12.91 3.77 -7.84
CA HIS A 43 -12.75 4.36 -9.15
C HIS A 43 -11.30 4.67 -9.52
N ASP A 44 -10.33 4.28 -8.68
CA ASP A 44 -8.92 4.46 -8.98
C ASP A 44 -8.53 3.74 -10.29
N PRO A 45 -7.93 4.43 -11.27
CA PRO A 45 -7.30 3.77 -12.40
C PRO A 45 -6.12 2.90 -11.94
N PRO A 46 -5.87 1.73 -12.55
CA PRO A 46 -4.67 0.95 -12.28
C PRO A 46 -3.42 1.64 -12.81
N LEU A 47 -2.32 1.57 -12.05
CA LEU A 47 -0.98 1.97 -12.49
C LEU A 47 -0.29 0.78 -13.17
N ALA A 48 -0.10 0.88 -14.48
CA ALA A 48 0.31 -0.26 -15.32
C ALA A 48 1.65 -0.89 -14.88
N GLU A 49 2.62 -0.06 -14.51
CA GLU A 49 3.94 -0.47 -14.04
C GLU A 49 3.85 -1.28 -12.74
N GLY A 50 3.08 -0.79 -11.76
CA GLY A 50 2.87 -1.47 -10.49
C GLY A 50 2.12 -2.80 -10.67
N VAL A 51 1.06 -2.81 -11.48
CA VAL A 51 0.28 -4.03 -11.78
C VAL A 51 1.14 -5.08 -12.49
N ALA A 52 1.95 -4.67 -13.48
CA ALA A 52 2.86 -5.57 -14.17
C ALA A 52 3.89 -6.18 -13.20
N LEU A 53 4.48 -5.35 -12.33
CA LEU A 53 5.43 -5.81 -11.33
C LEU A 53 4.80 -6.80 -10.34
N ALA A 54 3.57 -6.54 -9.88
CA ALA A 54 2.85 -7.46 -9.00
C ALA A 54 2.60 -8.82 -9.66
N ARG A 55 2.20 -8.83 -10.94
CA ARG A 55 1.98 -10.07 -11.70
C ARG A 55 3.26 -10.88 -11.90
N VAL A 56 4.34 -10.24 -12.34
CA VAL A 56 5.65 -10.89 -12.49
C VAL A 56 6.15 -11.43 -11.15
N SER A 57 6.00 -10.64 -10.08
CA SER A 57 6.44 -11.05 -8.74
C SER A 57 5.70 -12.30 -8.24
N ALA A 58 4.43 -12.50 -8.63
CA ALA A 58 3.62 -13.64 -8.22
C ALA A 58 4.09 -14.98 -8.79
N GLU A 59 4.96 -14.97 -9.81
CA GLU A 59 5.59 -16.19 -10.34
C GLU A 59 6.51 -16.83 -9.30
N GLU A 60 7.25 -16.02 -8.54
CA GLU A 60 8.23 -16.48 -7.56
C GLU A 60 7.89 -16.16 -6.11
N CYS A 61 6.94 -15.27 -5.87
CA CYS A 61 6.54 -14.79 -4.54
C CYS A 61 5.08 -15.09 -4.25
N GLU A 62 4.75 -15.09 -2.97
CA GLU A 62 3.38 -14.81 -2.53
C GLU A 62 3.21 -13.28 -2.44
N VAL A 63 2.15 -12.76 -3.04
CA VAL A 63 1.85 -11.32 -3.01
C VAL A 63 1.13 -10.97 -1.71
N VAL A 64 1.54 -9.87 -1.10
CA VAL A 64 0.89 -9.28 0.07
C VAL A 64 0.60 -7.82 -0.21
N TYR A 65 -0.63 -7.39 0.05
CA TYR A 65 -1.05 -6.01 -0.07
C TYR A 65 -0.98 -5.32 1.30
N LEU A 66 -0.32 -4.18 1.38
CA LEU A 66 -0.11 -3.41 2.61
C LEU A 66 -0.48 -1.94 2.38
N THR A 67 -1.71 -1.57 2.73
CA THR A 67 -2.26 -0.26 2.41
C THR A 67 -2.55 0.59 3.65
N GLY A 68 -2.43 1.90 3.49
CA GLY A 68 -2.92 2.89 4.45
C GLY A 68 -4.44 3.03 4.47
N ARG A 69 -5.16 2.48 3.48
CA ARG A 69 -6.63 2.48 3.47
C ARG A 69 -7.16 1.86 4.76
N PRO A 70 -8.22 2.43 5.34
CA PRO A 70 -8.80 1.93 6.58
C PRO A 70 -9.60 0.64 6.35
N GLU A 71 -9.71 -0.20 7.38
CA GLU A 71 -10.45 -1.48 7.35
C GLU A 71 -11.91 -1.33 6.88
N ARG A 72 -12.55 -0.17 7.11
CA ARG A 72 -13.91 0.11 6.57
C ARG A 72 -14.00 0.04 5.04
N CYS A 73 -12.87 0.16 4.33
CA CYS A 73 -12.78 0.09 2.88
C CYS A 73 -12.39 -1.30 2.34
N ARG A 74 -12.40 -2.34 3.19
CA ARG A 74 -11.91 -3.67 2.82
C ARG A 74 -12.65 -4.26 1.61
N ALA A 75 -13.98 -4.30 1.68
CA ALA A 75 -14.79 -4.88 0.61
C ALA A 75 -14.54 -4.20 -0.74
N ASP A 76 -14.51 -2.86 -0.74
CA ASP A 76 -14.22 -2.06 -1.93
C ASP A 76 -12.81 -2.30 -2.47
N THR A 77 -11.83 -2.43 -1.57
CA THR A 77 -10.43 -2.67 -1.94
C THR A 77 -10.24 -4.06 -2.54
N GLU A 78 -10.85 -5.09 -1.95
CA GLU A 78 -10.81 -6.47 -2.45
C GLU A 78 -11.52 -6.58 -3.81
N ALA A 79 -12.68 -5.94 -3.97
CA ALA A 79 -13.38 -5.87 -5.26
C ALA A 79 -12.54 -5.18 -6.33
N TRP A 80 -11.87 -4.06 -5.99
CA TRP A 80 -10.99 -3.35 -6.91
C TRP A 80 -9.79 -4.22 -7.33
N LEU A 81 -9.10 -4.87 -6.39
CA LEU A 81 -7.97 -5.78 -6.69
C LEU A 81 -8.38 -6.88 -7.67
N MET A 82 -9.54 -7.48 -7.44
CA MET A 82 -10.09 -8.53 -8.30
C MET A 82 -10.44 -8.01 -9.70
N ALA A 83 -11.08 -6.83 -9.79
CA ALA A 83 -11.43 -6.19 -11.05
C ALA A 83 -10.21 -5.83 -11.91
N GLN A 84 -9.08 -5.49 -11.28
CA GLN A 84 -7.82 -5.22 -12.00
C GLN A 84 -7.05 -6.50 -12.40
N GLY A 85 -7.55 -7.69 -12.02
CA GLY A 85 -6.87 -8.96 -12.28
C GLY A 85 -5.48 -9.01 -11.63
N LEU A 86 -5.39 -8.51 -10.39
CA LEU A 86 -4.19 -8.64 -9.57
C LEU A 86 -4.10 -10.05 -8.95
N PRO A 87 -2.89 -10.56 -8.66
CA PRO A 87 -2.72 -11.88 -8.04
C PRO A 87 -3.44 -12.00 -6.70
N ASP A 88 -3.88 -13.21 -6.35
CA ASP A 88 -4.41 -13.47 -5.00
C ASP A 88 -3.32 -13.20 -3.94
N GLY A 89 -3.69 -12.53 -2.86
CA GLY A 89 -2.76 -12.13 -1.82
C GLY A 89 -3.42 -11.69 -0.53
N HIS A 90 -2.69 -11.76 0.58
CA HIS A 90 -3.17 -11.28 1.87
C HIS A 90 -3.25 -9.75 1.90
N LEU A 91 -4.37 -9.20 2.33
CA LEU A 91 -4.60 -7.76 2.43
C LEU A 91 -4.50 -7.26 3.89
N HIS A 92 -3.41 -6.55 4.19
CA HIS A 92 -3.21 -5.81 5.43
C HIS A 92 -3.63 -4.36 5.25
N MET A 93 -4.59 -3.92 6.06
CA MET A 93 -5.13 -2.56 6.04
C MET A 93 -4.91 -1.88 7.38
N ARG A 94 -5.08 -0.57 7.40
CA ARG A 94 -5.03 0.22 8.63
C ARG A 94 -6.31 0.00 9.44
N ARG A 95 -6.18 -0.23 10.75
CA ARG A 95 -7.36 -0.28 11.64
C ARG A 95 -8.07 1.08 11.65
N ASN A 96 -9.40 1.08 11.69
CA ASN A 96 -10.21 2.31 11.61
C ASN A 96 -9.86 3.38 12.68
N ASP A 97 -9.31 2.96 13.81
CA ASP A 97 -8.94 3.82 14.95
C ASP A 97 -7.43 4.11 15.03
N ASP A 98 -6.60 3.54 14.16
CA ASP A 98 -5.15 3.73 14.20
C ASP A 98 -4.74 5.04 13.54
N ARG A 99 -4.23 5.97 14.35
CA ARG A 99 -3.75 7.30 13.91
C ARG A 99 -2.23 7.43 13.91
N ARG A 100 -1.49 6.32 13.95
CA ARG A 100 -0.01 6.36 13.89
C ARG A 100 0.46 6.69 12.45
N PRO A 101 1.64 7.28 12.26
CA PRO A 101 2.19 7.53 10.92
C PRO A 101 2.27 6.27 10.05
N ALA A 102 2.05 6.40 8.74
CA ALA A 102 2.06 5.26 7.82
C ALA A 102 3.40 4.52 7.86
N ARG A 103 4.55 5.23 7.84
CA ARG A 103 5.89 4.63 7.99
C ARG A 103 6.00 3.68 9.18
N ARG A 104 5.43 4.06 10.33
CA ARG A 104 5.45 3.21 11.54
C ARG A 104 4.56 1.98 11.37
N THR A 105 3.32 2.17 10.94
CA THR A 105 2.36 1.07 10.79
C THR A 105 2.79 0.04 9.74
N LYS A 106 3.34 0.51 8.61
CA LYS A 106 3.82 -0.35 7.53
C LYS A 106 5.07 -1.12 7.94
N VAL A 107 6.08 -0.46 8.52
CA VAL A 107 7.32 -1.13 8.98
C VAL A 107 7.06 -2.10 10.14
N ASP A 108 6.16 -1.79 11.06
CA ASP A 108 5.73 -2.74 12.10
C ASP A 108 5.10 -3.99 11.47
N THR A 109 4.34 -3.84 10.38
CA THR A 109 3.71 -4.95 9.65
C THR A 109 4.76 -5.78 8.91
N LEU A 110 5.70 -5.15 8.22
CA LEU A 110 6.83 -5.83 7.57
C LEU A 110 7.65 -6.64 8.57
N ARG A 111 7.97 -6.07 9.75
CA ARG A 111 8.67 -6.79 10.82
C ARG A 111 7.90 -7.99 11.34
N ARG A 112 6.56 -7.92 11.41
CA ARG A 112 5.75 -9.08 11.80
C ARG A 112 5.77 -10.17 10.74
N LEU A 113 5.63 -9.81 9.47
CA LEU A 113 5.69 -10.74 8.34
C LEU A 113 7.06 -11.44 8.28
N ALA A 114 8.14 -10.67 8.45
CA ALA A 114 9.53 -11.13 8.41
C ALA A 114 9.89 -12.17 9.49
N ARG A 115 9.09 -12.28 10.57
CA ARG A 115 9.29 -13.33 11.60
C ARG A 115 8.95 -14.72 11.10
N GLY A 116 8.03 -14.83 10.15
CA GLY A 116 7.55 -16.11 9.63
C GLY A 116 8.08 -16.42 8.24
N ARG A 117 8.45 -15.40 7.46
CA ARG A 117 8.84 -15.57 6.05
C ARG A 117 9.76 -14.47 5.55
N THR A 118 10.64 -14.79 4.62
CA THR A 118 11.44 -13.79 3.91
C THR A 118 10.54 -12.80 3.17
N VAL A 119 10.70 -11.51 3.44
CA VAL A 119 10.15 -10.43 2.61
C VAL A 119 11.18 -10.11 1.54
N ARG A 120 10.91 -10.46 0.29
CA ARG A 120 11.81 -10.20 -0.84
C ARG A 120 11.91 -8.72 -1.14
N MET A 121 10.79 -8.01 -1.10
CA MET A 121 10.75 -6.56 -1.32
C MET A 121 9.48 -5.94 -0.75
N LEU A 122 9.57 -4.65 -0.43
CA LEU A 122 8.45 -3.72 -0.33
C LEU A 122 8.42 -2.86 -1.60
N VAL A 123 7.25 -2.66 -2.18
CA VAL A 123 7.00 -1.68 -3.24
C VAL A 123 6.06 -0.60 -2.68
N ASP A 124 6.53 0.64 -2.62
CA ASP A 124 5.81 1.76 -2.00
C ASP A 124 6.20 3.09 -2.66
N ASP A 125 5.27 4.04 -2.75
CA ASP A 125 5.50 5.36 -3.33
C ASP A 125 5.87 6.41 -2.27
N ASP A 126 5.56 6.16 -1.00
CA ASP A 126 5.87 7.06 0.09
C ASP A 126 7.35 6.96 0.46
N GLU A 127 8.11 8.00 0.12
CA GLU A 127 9.56 8.07 0.37
C GLU A 127 9.90 7.94 1.87
N LEU A 128 9.03 8.40 2.79
CA LEU A 128 9.24 8.24 4.24
C LEU A 128 9.03 6.80 4.71
N VAL A 129 8.08 6.08 4.09
CA VAL A 129 7.92 4.63 4.32
C VAL A 129 9.12 3.88 3.76
N CYS A 130 9.54 4.21 2.53
CA CYS A 130 10.69 3.59 1.86
C CYS A 130 11.97 3.75 2.69
N ASP A 131 12.28 4.97 3.12
CA ASP A 131 13.44 5.26 3.96
C ASP A 131 13.42 4.46 5.27
N GLU A 132 12.27 4.38 5.94
CA GLU A 132 12.15 3.66 7.21
C GLU A 132 12.23 2.14 7.03
N ALA A 133 11.71 1.61 5.91
CA ALA A 133 11.82 0.20 5.56
C ALA A 133 13.28 -0.19 5.22
N GLU A 134 14.00 0.62 4.45
CA GLU A 134 15.43 0.42 4.17
C GLU A 134 16.26 0.47 5.46
N ARG A 135 16.01 1.45 6.35
CA ARG A 135 16.65 1.51 7.68
C ARG A 135 16.36 0.27 8.53
N ALA A 136 15.19 -0.33 8.36
CA ALA A 136 14.80 -1.56 9.03
C ALA A 136 15.37 -2.84 8.37
N GLY A 137 16.15 -2.71 7.29
CA GLY A 137 16.83 -3.81 6.60
C GLY A 137 16.03 -4.48 5.49
N PHE A 138 14.95 -3.85 5.02
CA PHE A 138 14.16 -4.37 3.90
C PHE A 138 14.67 -3.86 2.55
N THR A 139 14.66 -4.72 1.54
CA THR A 139 14.80 -4.29 0.14
C THR A 139 13.53 -3.54 -0.27
N VAL A 140 13.70 -2.36 -0.89
CA VAL A 140 12.60 -1.50 -1.32
C VAL A 140 12.69 -1.21 -2.82
N VAL A 141 11.54 -1.24 -3.49
CA VAL A 141 11.33 -0.70 -4.83
C VAL A 141 10.48 0.56 -4.68
N ARG A 142 11.08 1.73 -4.93
CA ARG A 142 10.38 3.01 -4.79
C ARG A 142 9.49 3.24 -6.01
N ALA A 143 8.17 3.25 -5.82
CA ALA A 143 7.18 3.46 -6.87
C ALA A 143 7.13 4.93 -7.28
N ARG A 144 7.77 5.29 -8.40
CA ARG A 144 7.85 6.67 -8.89
C ARG A 144 7.12 6.90 -10.22
N TRP A 145 6.24 5.97 -10.59
CA TRP A 145 5.47 6.02 -11.83
C TRP A 145 4.16 6.82 -11.71
N ALA A 146 3.66 7.04 -10.49
CA ALA A 146 2.50 7.89 -10.25
C ALA A 146 2.89 9.37 -10.06
N HIS A 147 1.95 10.27 -10.31
CA HIS A 147 2.08 11.66 -9.88
C HIS A 147 1.99 11.72 -8.36
N ALA A 148 3.09 12.06 -7.69
CA ALA A 148 3.13 12.11 -6.24
C ALA A 148 2.24 13.24 -5.69
N SER A 149 1.27 12.89 -4.84
CA SER A 149 0.55 13.87 -4.02
C SER A 149 1.31 14.12 -2.72
N THR A 150 1.84 15.33 -2.57
CA THR A 150 2.48 15.76 -1.31
C THR A 150 1.47 15.86 -0.17
N ALA A 151 0.25 16.32 -0.45
CA ALA A 151 -0.80 16.47 0.56
C ALA A 151 -1.23 15.14 1.19
N LEU A 152 -1.36 14.07 0.38
CA LEU A 152 -1.69 12.73 0.88
C LEU A 152 -0.56 12.18 1.76
N LYS A 153 0.70 12.31 1.31
CA LYS A 153 1.88 11.82 2.06
C LYS A 153 2.02 12.56 3.39
N ASP A 154 1.91 13.89 3.38
CA ASP A 154 1.97 14.70 4.60
C ASP A 154 0.85 14.32 5.59
N ALA A 155 -0.35 14.05 5.09
CA ALA A 155 -1.48 13.64 5.91
C ALA A 155 -1.25 12.29 6.60
N GLN A 156 -0.81 11.29 5.83
CA GLN A 156 -0.50 9.95 6.32
C GLN A 156 0.57 9.97 7.41
N GLU A 157 1.52 10.90 7.30
CA GLU A 157 2.70 10.95 8.15
C GLU A 157 2.59 11.87 9.37
N ARG A 158 1.81 12.96 9.27
CA ARG A 158 1.62 13.94 10.36
C ARG A 158 0.33 13.73 11.13
N GLU A 159 -0.76 13.46 10.43
CA GLU A 159 -2.09 13.38 11.03
C GLU A 159 -2.50 11.94 11.34
N GLY A 160 -1.84 10.97 10.69
CA GLY A 160 -2.23 9.55 10.74
C GLY A 160 -3.69 9.35 10.36
N ARG A 161 -4.25 10.29 9.59
CA ARG A 161 -5.62 10.24 9.11
C ARG A 161 -5.58 9.60 7.74
N THR A 162 -5.93 8.33 7.72
CA THR A 162 -6.44 7.57 6.58
C THR A 162 -7.42 6.55 7.14
#